data_AF-A0AA90PIN5-F1
#
_entry.id   AF-A0AA90PIN5-F1
#
_cell.length_a   1.000
_cell.length_b   1.000
_cell.length_c   1.000
_cell.angle_alpha   90.00
_cell.angle_beta   90.00
_cell.angle_gamma   90.00
#
_symmetry.space_group_name_H-M   'P 1'
#
loop_
_entity.id
_entity.type
_entity.pdbx_description
1 polymer ?
#
loop_
_entity_poly.entity_id
_entity_poly.type
_entity_poly.pdbx_seq_one_letter_code
_entity_poly.pdbx_strand_id
1 'polypeptide(L)' 'MNGLFGINGLLGYIVAVLLVVGLAVGLGYAAVNVQKSQATNYYKIDNQASIKMKSKENVNHYKIEQ' A
#
# COMPACT_ATOMS: atom_id res chain seq x y z
N MET A 1 44.05 -13.87 13.87
CA MET A 1 42.76 -13.18 13.69
C MET A 1 41.96 -13.36 14.97
N ASN A 2 42.00 -12.37 15.87
CA ASN A 2 41.39 -12.48 17.20
C ASN A 2 39.87 -12.29 17.11
N GLY A 3 39.11 -13.39 17.13
CA GLY A 3 37.80 -13.50 17.79
C GLY A 3 36.68 -12.52 17.46
N LEU A 4 36.81 -11.66 16.45
CA LEU A 4 35.87 -10.58 16.14
C LEU A 4 34.46 -11.11 15.79
N PHE A 5 34.35 -12.41 15.50
CA PHE A 5 33.10 -13.14 15.31
C PHE A 5 33.06 -14.47 16.09
N GLY A 6 33.25 -14.44 17.41
CA GLY A 6 32.88 -15.56 18.29
C GLY A 6 31.36 -15.74 18.43
N ILE A 7 30.89 -16.60 19.34
CA ILE A 7 29.45 -16.84 19.61
C ILE A 7 28.67 -15.51 19.78
N ASN A 8 29.26 -14.51 20.42
CA ASN A 8 28.66 -13.19 20.59
C ASN A 8 28.44 -12.43 19.26
N GLY A 9 29.36 -12.58 18.30
CA GLY A 9 29.21 -12.00 16.96
C GLY A 9 28.14 -12.72 16.14
N LEU A 10 28.03 -14.04 16.27
CA LEU A 10 26.96 -14.82 15.63
C LEU A 10 25.57 -14.48 16.21
N LEU A 11 25.46 -14.34 17.53
CA LEU A 11 24.21 -13.92 18.17
C LEU A 11 23.80 -12.51 17.73
N GLY A 12 24.73 -11.56 17.70
CA GLY A 12 24.46 -10.20 17.21
C GLY A 12 23.98 -10.19 15.76
N TYR A 13 24.58 -11.02 14.89
CA TYR A 13 24.14 -11.19 13.51
C TYR A 13 22.70 -11.72 13.41
N ILE A 14 22.37 -12.79 14.15
CA ILE A 14 21.03 -13.38 14.13
C ILE A 14 20.00 -12.36 14.62
N VAL A 15 20.29 -11.62 15.70
CA VAL A 15 19.42 -10.56 16.20
C VAL A 15 19.19 -9.47 15.15
N ALA A 16 20.25 -9.01 14.48
CA ALA A 16 20.15 -8.00 13.43
C ALA A 16 19.28 -8.46 12.24
N VAL A 17 19.47 -9.70 11.78
CA VAL A 17 18.66 -10.29 10.70
C VAL A 17 17.19 -10.38 11.10
N LEU A 18 16.90 -10.89 12.31
CA LEU A 18 15.53 -10.99 12.80
C LEU A 18 14.87 -9.62 12.96
N LEU A 19 15.62 -8.60 13.36
CA LEU A 19 15.14 -7.21 13.44
C LEU A 19 14.72 -6.69 12.06
N VAL A 20 15.59 -6.83 11.06
CA VAL A 20 15.30 -6.35 9.70
C VAL A 20 14.14 -7.12 9.08
N VAL A 21 14.13 -8.45 9.20
CA VAL A 21 13.04 -9.30 8.68
C VAL A 21 11.73 -9.01 9.41
N GLY A 22 11.76 -8.87 10.73
CA GLY A 22 10.60 -8.54 11.54
C GLY A 22 10.00 -7.18 11.16
N LEU A 23 10.84 -6.16 10.97
CA LEU A 23 10.39 -4.86 10.47
C LEU A 23 9.80 -4.96 9.06
N ALA A 24 10.44 -5.68 8.14
CA ALA A 24 9.94 -5.87 6.79
C ALA A 24 8.56 -6.56 6.78
N VAL A 25 8.37 -7.62 7.58
CA VAL A 25 7.07 -8.29 7.72
C VAL A 25 6.03 -7.38 8.35
N GLY A 26 6.37 -6.66 9.42
CA GLY A 26 5.46 -5.74 10.10
C GLY A 26 4.99 -4.59 9.19
N LEU A 27 5.92 -3.95 8.49
CA LEU A 27 5.61 -2.89 7.54
C LEU A 27 4.84 -3.43 6.32
N GLY A 28 5.21 -4.60 5.81
CA GLY A 28 4.48 -5.26 4.72
C GLY A 28 3.03 -5.58 5.09
N TYR A 29 2.79 -6.10 6.29
CA TYR A 29 1.44 -6.36 6.80
C TYR A 29 0.62 -5.07 6.94
N ALA A 30 1.21 -4.00 7.49
CA ALA A 30 0.55 -2.70 7.58
C ALA A 30 0.20 -2.14 6.19
N ALA A 31 1.11 -2.25 5.22
CA ALA A 31 0.89 -1.80 3.85
C ALA A 31 -0.26 -2.55 3.18
N VAL A 32 -0.32 -3.89 3.31
CA VAL A 32 -1.43 -4.70 2.75
C VAL A 32 -2.76 -4.29 3.35
N ASN A 33 -2.83 -4.03 4.66
CA ASN A 33 -4.06 -3.59 5.32
C ASN A 33 -4.54 -2.22 4.82
N VAL A 34 -3.61 -1.26 4.67
CA VAL A 34 -3.92 0.05 4.10
C VAL A 34 -4.40 -0.09 2.66
N GLN A 35 -3.70 -0.88 1.84
CA GLN A 35 -4.09 -1.13 0.45
C GLN A 35 -5.48 -1.75 0.35
N LYS A 36 -5.79 -2.76 1.19
CA LYS A 36 -7.12 -3.37 1.25
C LYS A 36 -8.20 -2.35 1.63
N SER A 37 -7.93 -1.51 2.63
CA SER A 37 -8.88 -0.48 3.07
C SER A 37 -9.14 0.58 2.00
N GLN A 38 -8.10 1.00 1.26
CA GLN A 38 -8.24 2.03 0.24
C GLN A 38 -8.78 1.50 -1.09
N ALA A 39 -8.53 0.21 -1.41
CA ALA A 39 -9.10 -0.44 -2.59
C ALA A 39 -10.63 -0.43 -2.60
N THR A 40 -11.26 -0.40 -1.43
CA THR A 40 -12.72 -0.32 -1.28
C THR A 40 -13.22 1.09 -0.89
N ASN A 41 -12.32 2.06 -0.73
CA ASN A 41 -12.66 3.42 -0.35
C ASN A 41 -12.74 4.32 -1.59
N TYR A 42 -13.78 4.12 -2.38
CA TYR A 42 -14.00 4.87 -3.61
C TYR A 42 -14.31 6.34 -3.33
N TYR A 43 -13.78 7.24 -4.18
CA TYR A 43 -14.18 8.64 -4.17
C TYR A 43 -15.69 8.74 -4.40
N LYS A 44 -16.37 9.48 -3.52
CA LYS A 44 -17.77 9.84 -3.72
C LYS A 44 -17.81 11.18 -4.42
N ILE A 45 -18.64 11.29 -5.45
CA ILE A 45 -18.91 12.58 -6.07
C ILE A 45 -19.85 13.33 -5.14
N ASP A 46 -19.32 14.36 -4.50
CA ASP A 46 -20.14 15.32 -3.78
C ASP A 46 -20.71 16.34 -4.77
N ASN A 47 -21.99 16.68 -4.60
CA ASN A 47 -22.72 17.63 -5.45
C ASN A 47 -22.62 17.33 -6.96
N GLN A 48 -23.13 16.16 -7.38
CA GLN A 48 -23.18 15.73 -8.79
C GLN A 48 -23.74 16.81 -9.74
N ALA A 49 -24.72 17.59 -9.29
CA ALA A 49 -25.35 18.65 -10.07
C ALA A 49 -24.41 19.81 -10.43
N SER A 50 -23.31 19.97 -9.68
CA SER A 50 -22.28 20.97 -9.96
C SER A 50 -21.26 20.54 -11.02
N ILE A 51 -21.26 19.27 -11.44
CA ILE A 51 -20.35 18.79 -12.48
C ILE A 51 -20.72 19.44 -13.81
N LYS A 52 -19.81 20.30 -14.30
CA LYS A 52 -19.99 20.97 -15.59
C LYS A 52 -19.67 20.00 -16.73
N MET A 53 -20.67 19.70 -17.56
CA MET A 53 -20.45 19.02 -18.82
C MET A 53 -19.70 19.97 -19.79
N LYS A 54 -18.48 19.58 -20.18
CA LYS A 54 -17.61 20.41 -21.03
C LYS A 54 -17.94 20.36 -22.52
N SER A 55 -18.64 19.32 -22.96
CA SER A 55 -19.05 19.13 -24.36
C SER A 55 -20.42 18.47 -24.42
N LYS A 56 -21.22 18.85 -25.42
CA LYS A 56 -22.49 18.21 -25.75
C LYS A 56 -22.29 16.86 -26.46
N GLU A 57 -21.14 16.65 -27.12
CA GLU A 57 -20.82 15.39 -27.81
C GLU A 57 -20.62 14.22 -26.84
N ASN A 58 -20.37 14.48 -25.55
CA ASN A 58 -20.18 13.46 -24.51
C ASN A 58 -21.35 12.45 -24.42
N VAL A 59 -22.56 12.85 -24.83
CA VAL A 59 -23.74 11.96 -24.86
C VAL A 59 -23.53 10.76 -25.80
N ASN A 60 -22.70 10.91 -26.84
CA ASN A 60 -22.44 9.85 -27.82
C ASN A 60 -21.48 8.77 -27.30
N HIS A 61 -20.83 9.00 -26.16
CA HIS A 61 -19.85 8.09 -25.54
C HIS A 61 -20.38 7.38 -24.28
N TYR A 62 -21.66 7.57 -23.96
CA TYR A 62 -22.32 6.91 -22.84
C TYR A 62 -23.19 5.75 -23.34
N LYS A 63 -23.04 4.57 -22.73
CA LYS A 63 -23.96 3.43 -22.89
C LYS A 63 -24.50 3.02 -21.53
N ILE A 64 -25.81 2.84 -21.45
CA ILE A 64 -26.46 2.18 -20.31
C ILE A 64 -26.38 0.69 -20.59
N GLU A 65 -25.65 -0.07 -19.77
CA GLU A 65 -25.82 -1.53 -19.78
C GLU A 65 -27.13 -1.85 -19.06
N GLN A 66 -28.06 -2.52 -19.77
CA GLN A 66 -29.34 -2.99 -19.25
C GLN A 66 -29.22 -4.41 -18.72
#